data_AF-A0A8S2S7Q9-F1
#
_entry.id   AF-A0A8S2S7Q9-F1
#
_cell.length_a   1.000
_cell.length_b   1.000
_cell.length_c   1.000
_cell.angle_alpha   90.00
_cell.angle_beta   90.00
_cell.angle_gamma   90.00
#
_symmetry.space_group_name_H-M   'P 1'
#
loop_
_entity.id
_entity.type
_entity.pdbx_description
1 polymer ?
#
loop_
_entity_poly.entity_id
_entity_poly.type
_entity_poly.pdbx_seq_one_letter_code
_entity_poly.pdbx_strand_id
1 'polypeptide(L)'
;IRLYEAYGIHPRYLDTDPYNDLLELRNLIQTRPMIAVGECGLDVLNSGQLSLQTEIFTSQIKLANEFHLPLIIHCRQLDQQLFDILKKTALDSSMKIQWHCC
;
A
#
# COMPACT_ATOMS: atom_id res chain seq x y z
N ILE A 1 -10.86 13.81 -21.15
CA ILE A 1 -10.65 13.30 -19.79
C ILE A 1 -9.64 12.16 -19.89
N ARG A 2 -8.61 12.10 -19.04
CA ARG A 2 -7.69 10.95 -18.97
C ARG A 2 -7.96 10.21 -17.66
N LEU A 3 -8.02 8.90 -17.73
CA LEU A 3 -8.24 8.01 -16.59
C LEU A 3 -6.97 7.19 -16.39
N TYR A 4 -6.61 7.00 -15.13
CA TYR A 4 -5.42 6.25 -14.73
C TYR A 4 -5.80 5.30 -13.60
N GLU A 5 -5.14 4.15 -13.57
CA GLU A 5 -5.40 3.09 -12.61
C GLU A 5 -4.31 3.05 -11.53
N ALA A 6 -4.73 2.69 -10.32
CA ALA A 6 -3.87 2.32 -9.22
C ALA A 6 -4.41 1.01 -8.63
N TYR A 7 -3.49 0.15 -8.23
CA TYR A 7 -3.82 -1.16 -7.68
C TYR A 7 -3.10 -1.34 -6.35
N GLY A 8 -3.81 -1.89 -5.38
CA GLY A 8 -3.30 -2.13 -4.03
C GLY A 8 -4.29 -2.96 -3.22
N ILE A 9 -3.85 -3.34 -2.02
CA ILE A 9 -4.61 -4.14 -1.07
C ILE A 9 -4.96 -3.23 0.11
N HIS A 10 -6.26 -2.93 0.25
CA HIS A 10 -6.77 -2.09 1.32
C HIS A 10 -6.68 -2.83 2.68
N PRO A 11 -6.31 -2.16 3.79
CA PRO A 11 -6.17 -2.78 5.12
C PRO A 11 -7.43 -3.45 5.72
N ARG A 12 -8.57 -3.33 5.05
CA ARG A 12 -9.85 -3.93 5.49
C ARG A 12 -10.19 -5.23 4.76
N TYR A 13 -9.50 -5.54 3.66
CA TYR A 13 -9.76 -6.71 2.85
C TYR A 13 -8.59 -7.69 2.97
N LEU A 14 -8.34 -8.14 4.20
CA LEU A 14 -7.27 -9.10 4.51
C LEU A 14 -7.81 -10.45 4.99
N ASP A 15 -9.13 -10.63 4.99
CA ASP A 15 -9.82 -11.86 5.40
C ASP A 15 -9.68 -13.01 4.37
N THR A 16 -9.03 -12.74 3.23
CA THR A 16 -8.77 -13.66 2.12
C THR A 16 -7.33 -14.23 2.20
N ASP A 17 -6.69 -14.49 1.05
CA ASP A 17 -5.28 -14.86 0.95
C ASP A 17 -4.45 -13.63 0.49
N PRO A 18 -4.09 -12.72 1.41
CA PRO A 18 -3.40 -11.48 1.05
C PRO A 18 -1.98 -11.73 0.50
N TYR A 19 -1.42 -12.93 0.73
CA TYR A 19 -0.13 -13.31 0.16
C TYR A 19 -0.24 -13.62 -1.32
N ASN A 20 -1.31 -14.32 -1.73
CA ASN A 20 -1.62 -14.50 -3.14
C ASN A 20 -1.96 -13.15 -3.81
N ASP A 21 -2.70 -12.28 -3.13
CA ASP A 21 -3.03 -10.94 -3.64
C ASP A 21 -1.75 -10.09 -3.89
N LEU A 22 -0.70 -10.25 -3.08
CA LEU A 22 0.60 -9.61 -3.33
C LEU A 22 1.29 -10.13 -4.59
N LEU A 23 1.18 -11.43 -4.87
CA LEU A 23 1.70 -12.02 -6.12
C LEU A 23 0.93 -11.48 -7.33
N GLU A 24 -0.39 -11.39 -7.22
CA GLU A 24 -1.24 -10.82 -8.27
C GLU A 24 -0.94 -9.33 -8.49
N LEU A 25 -0.77 -8.54 -7.41
CA LEU A 25 -0.41 -7.13 -7.51
C LEU A 25 0.91 -6.93 -8.26
N ARG A 26 1.94 -7.74 -7.96
CA ARG A 26 3.21 -7.69 -8.72
C ARG A 26 2.97 -8.01 -10.20
N ASN A 27 2.17 -9.02 -10.52
CA ASN A 27 1.85 -9.36 -11.90
C ASN A 27 1.10 -8.21 -12.60
N LEU A 28 0.16 -7.55 -11.92
CA LEU A 28 -0.56 -6.39 -12.44
C LEU A 28 0.38 -5.21 -12.75
N ILE A 29 1.33 -4.92 -11.86
CA ILE A 29 2.35 -3.87 -12.05
C ILE A 29 3.16 -4.12 -13.33
N GLN A 30 3.46 -5.39 -13.64
CA GLN A 30 4.26 -5.76 -14.81
C GLN A 30 3.46 -5.83 -16.12
N THR A 31 2.15 -6.06 -16.04
CA THR A 31 1.32 -6.39 -17.20
C THR A 31 0.31 -5.30 -17.58
N ARG A 32 0.03 -4.34 -16.68
CA ARG A 32 -0.97 -3.29 -16.91
C ARG A 32 -0.39 -1.88 -16.75
N PRO A 33 -0.89 -0.90 -17.52
CA PRO A 33 -0.52 0.49 -17.33
C PRO A 33 -1.17 1.05 -16.06
N MET A 34 -0.41 1.17 -14.98
CA MET A 34 -0.82 1.79 -13.73
C MET A 34 0.16 2.89 -13.30
N ILE A 35 -0.30 3.83 -12.49
CA ILE A 35 0.49 5.02 -12.13
C ILE A 35 0.87 5.08 -10.64
N ALA A 36 0.33 4.20 -9.80
CA ALA A 36 0.61 4.17 -8.37
C ALA A 36 0.18 2.84 -7.75
N VAL A 37 0.79 2.47 -6.62
CA VAL A 37 0.36 1.36 -5.76
C VAL A 37 -0.59 1.90 -4.69
N GLY A 38 -1.74 1.26 -4.52
CA GLY A 38 -2.76 1.62 -3.55
C GLY A 38 -4.18 1.53 -4.13
N GLU A 39 -5.23 1.66 -3.33
CA GLU A 39 -5.21 2.08 -1.92
C GLU A 39 -4.60 1.04 -0.97
N CYS A 40 -3.70 1.47 -0.09
CA CYS A 40 -2.99 0.63 0.89
C CYS A 40 -2.75 1.41 2.20
N GLY A 41 -2.43 0.75 3.31
CA GLY A 41 -2.08 1.43 4.56
C GLY A 41 -2.62 0.74 5.80
N LEU A 42 -3.10 1.52 6.78
CA LEU A 42 -3.55 1.01 8.08
C LEU A 42 -4.95 1.52 8.46
N ASP A 43 -5.74 0.69 9.12
CA ASP A 43 -7.07 1.06 9.63
C ASP A 43 -7.37 0.45 11.00
N VAL A 44 -7.64 1.32 11.99
CA VAL A 44 -7.95 0.92 13.37
C VAL A 44 -9.22 0.09 13.50
N LEU A 45 -10.19 0.22 12.59
CA LEU A 45 -11.44 -0.54 12.67
C LEU A 45 -11.24 -2.04 12.41
N ASN A 46 -10.12 -2.41 11.78
CA ASN A 46 -9.72 -3.81 11.59
C ASN A 46 -8.48 -4.16 12.45
N SER A 47 -8.38 -3.56 13.65
CA SER A 47 -7.23 -3.66 14.56
C SER A 47 -6.88 -5.08 15.02
N GLY A 48 -7.82 -6.03 14.98
CA GLY A 48 -7.55 -7.45 15.23
C GLY A 48 -6.52 -8.06 14.27
N GLN A 49 -6.24 -7.38 13.16
CA GLN A 49 -5.30 -7.79 12.12
C GLN A 49 -4.15 -6.79 11.95
N LEU A 50 -3.88 -5.90 12.92
CA LEU A 50 -2.92 -4.82 12.74
C LEU A 50 -1.50 -5.30 12.36
N SER A 51 -1.08 -6.47 12.88
CA SER A 51 0.19 -7.10 12.47
C SER A 51 0.17 -7.48 10.99
N LEU A 52 -0.91 -8.10 10.52
CA LEU A 52 -1.08 -8.49 9.12
C LEU A 52 -1.20 -7.25 8.22
N GLN A 53 -1.96 -6.23 8.63
CA GLN A 53 -2.01 -4.95 7.90
C GLN A 53 -0.61 -4.34 7.75
N THR A 54 0.18 -4.34 8.82
CA THR A 54 1.56 -3.83 8.80
C THR A 54 2.44 -4.60 7.82
N GLU A 55 2.33 -5.93 7.81
CA GLU A 55 3.10 -6.81 6.92
C GLU A 55 2.73 -6.60 5.45
N ILE A 56 1.44 -6.59 5.13
CA ILE A 56 0.93 -6.40 3.77
C ILE A 56 1.22 -4.99 3.27
N PHE A 57 1.02 -3.97 4.11
CA PHE A 57 1.38 -2.60 3.76
C PHE A 57 2.89 -2.45 3.50
N THR A 58 3.74 -3.02 4.38
CA THR A 58 5.20 -3.03 4.17
C THR A 58 5.59 -3.69 2.85
N SER A 59 4.89 -4.76 2.47
CA SER A 59 5.13 -5.48 1.21
C SER A 59 4.75 -4.63 -0.01
N GLN A 60 3.63 -3.89 0.07
CA GLN A 60 3.22 -2.94 -0.96
C GLN A 60 4.19 -1.76 -1.11
N ILE A 61 4.75 -1.24 -0.01
CA ILE A 61 5.82 -0.21 -0.06
C ILE A 61 7.05 -0.73 -0.80
N LYS A 62 7.46 -1.98 -0.53
CA LYS A 62 8.60 -2.59 -1.23
C LYS A 62 8.35 -2.74 -2.73
N LEU A 63 7.14 -3.15 -3.13
CA LEU A 63 6.76 -3.21 -4.54
C LEU A 63 6.78 -1.82 -5.18
N ALA A 64 6.19 -0.81 -4.52
CA ALA A 64 6.20 0.56 -5.02
C ALA A 64 7.63 1.07 -5.25
N ASN A 65 8.54 0.81 -4.30
CA ASN A 65 9.96 1.15 -4.46
C ASN A 65 10.62 0.41 -5.63
N GLU A 66 10.43 -0.91 -5.73
CA GLU A 66 11.04 -1.73 -6.79
C GLU A 66 10.66 -1.23 -8.19
N PHE A 67 9.40 -0.87 -8.37
CA PHE A 67 8.87 -0.41 -9.66
C PHE A 67 8.85 1.12 -9.80
N HIS A 68 9.44 1.86 -8.85
CA HIS A 68 9.49 3.32 -8.84
C HIS A 68 8.11 3.99 -8.97
N LEU A 69 7.10 3.39 -8.34
CA LEU A 69 5.72 3.86 -8.34
C LEU A 69 5.40 4.68 -7.08
N PRO A 70 4.59 5.74 -7.19
CA PRO A 70 3.98 6.42 -6.04
C PRO A 70 3.09 5.50 -5.20
N LEU A 71 2.85 5.88 -3.95
CA LEU A 71 1.87 5.25 -3.05
C LEU A 71 0.59 6.08 -2.90
N ILE A 72 -0.55 5.41 -2.84
CA ILE A 72 -1.83 5.98 -2.40
C ILE A 72 -2.18 5.34 -1.05
N ILE A 73 -2.14 6.17 -0.01
CA ILE A 73 -2.22 5.74 1.39
C ILE A 73 -3.60 6.05 1.99
N HIS A 74 -4.16 5.02 2.63
CA HIS A 74 -5.23 5.07 3.61
C HIS A 74 -4.65 4.96 5.01
N CYS A 75 -5.04 5.86 5.90
CA CYS A 75 -4.69 5.76 7.31
C CYS A 75 -5.90 6.16 8.12
N ARG A 76 -6.33 5.35 9.09
CA ARG A 76 -7.38 5.75 10.03
C ARG A 76 -6.91 5.60 11.46
N GLN A 77 -6.67 6.74 12.13
CA GLN A 77 -6.27 6.85 13.54
C GLN A 77 -4.98 6.08 13.90
N LEU A 78 -4.11 5.81 12.92
CA LEU A 78 -2.86 5.05 13.10
C LEU A 78 -1.66 5.79 12.51
N ASP A 79 -1.73 7.12 12.46
CA ASP A 79 -0.78 7.99 11.74
C ASP A 79 0.67 7.80 12.19
N GLN A 80 0.89 7.70 13.51
CA GLN A 80 2.23 7.51 14.06
C GLN A 80 2.84 6.16 13.63
N GLN A 81 2.05 5.08 13.68
CA GLN A 81 2.54 3.76 13.27
C GLN A 81 2.81 3.72 11.77
N LEU A 82 1.91 4.28 10.96
CA LEU A 82 2.08 4.39 9.52
C LEU A 82 3.35 5.18 9.17
N PHE A 83 3.58 6.31 9.84
CA PHE A 83 4.78 7.13 9.65
C PHE A 83 6.07 6.39 10.05
N ASP A 84 6.03 5.63 11.15
CA ASP A 84 7.18 4.82 11.59
C ASP A 84 7.49 3.68 10.60
N ILE A 85 6.47 3.07 10.00
CA ILE A 85 6.64 2.08 8.92
C ILE A 85 7.28 2.75 7.70
N LEU A 86 6.72 3.87 7.23
CA LEU A 86 7.25 4.61 6.08
C LEU A 86 8.71 5.00 6.31
N LYS A 87 9.07 5.56 7.47
CA LYS A 87 10.47 5.91 7.78
C LYS A 87 11.43 4.73 7.71
N LYS A 88 10.98 3.52 8.07
CA LYS A 88 11.82 2.32 8.05
C LYS A 88 11.93 1.69 6.66
N THR A 89 10.96 1.92 5.78
CA THR A 89 10.75 1.13 4.56
C THR A 89 10.79 1.96 3.27
N ALA A 90 10.50 3.25 3.33
CA ALA A 90 10.70 4.19 2.24
C ALA A 90 12.20 4.52 2.14
N LEU A 91 12.90 3.70 1.36
CA LEU A 91 14.36 3.81 1.19
C LEU A 91 14.76 4.94 0.23
N ASP A 92 13.81 5.50 -0.53
CA ASP A 92 14.08 6.56 -1.49
C ASP A 92 13.33 7.85 -1.14
N SER A 93 14.10 8.92 -0.92
CA SER A 93 13.62 10.29 -0.78
C SER A 93 12.82 10.81 -1.98
N SER A 94 12.89 10.12 -3.12
CA SER A 94 12.14 10.45 -4.34
C SER A 94 10.72 9.89 -4.38
N MET A 95 10.38 8.95 -3.49
CA MET A 95 9.08 8.30 -3.49
C MET A 95 7.97 9.31 -3.19
N LYS A 96 7.00 9.37 -4.10
CA LYS A 96 5.84 10.25 -4.00
C LYS A 96 4.72 9.53 -3.29
N ILE A 97 4.08 10.22 -2.34
CA ILE A 97 3.00 9.65 -1.53
C ILE A 97 1.80 10.59 -1.63
N GLN A 98 0.66 10.03 -2.01
CA GLN A 98 -0.65 10.67 -1.90
C GLN A 98 -1.36 10.09 -0.68
N TRP A 99 -1.65 10.91 0.31
CA TRP A 99 -2.50 10.53 1.44
C TRP A 99 -3.95 10.91 1.09
N HIS A 100 -4.85 9.94 0.96
CA HIS A 100 -6.14 10.18 0.29
C HIS A 100 -7.39 10.12 1.18
N CYS A 101 -7.33 9.52 2.38
CA CYS A 101 -8.33 9.73 3.42
C CYS A 101 -7.77 9.40 4.82
N CYS A 102 -7.70 10.41 5.70
CA CYS A 102 -7.22 10.32 7.09
C CYS A 102 -8.38 10.18 8.09
#